data_AF-A0AAE9JRP6-F1
#
_entry.id   AF-A0AAE9JRP6-F1
#
_cell.length_a   1.000
_cell.length_b   1.000
_cell.length_c   1.000
_cell.angle_alpha   90.00
_cell.angle_beta   90.00
_cell.angle_gamma   90.00
#
_symmetry.space_group_name_H-M   'P 1'
#
loop_
_entity.id
_entity.type
_entity.pdbx_description
1 polymer ?
#
loop_
_entity_poly.entity_id
_entity_poly.type
_entity_poly.pdbx_seq_one_letter_code
_entity_poly.pdbx_strand_id
1 'polypeptide(L)'
;MSSEYRCHFDNLLILDFEGTCEKDDHDYPSEIIQFSVCVLNTRDKIIREDVSFNEYVRPVINPKLTDFCAELTGIDQDTIDNARTFPEVYNQFCAWLKEHDFQEKRFAIVCDSRQDMWRLAQYQFLLNKQPFPTIFRQWVNLSLYYRQDLRMAQQQDAAHQSLIERMSAFYNIPNEGQAHNAMDDCSFLAKVTKRILDNGTSVNINESLKCIAGSRNVPFNVDPGWKSNFASSCKVLEAILPLVSFRMRDYNYEVNYGKCHYCFSPECTGLEHKQYPNYVYEQLKEPSVFAVTAGLMKE
;
A
#
# COMPACT_ATOMS: atom_id res chain seq x y z
N MET A 1 -34.72 10.70 1.14
CA MET A 1 -33.71 10.67 2.21
C MET A 1 -32.59 9.77 1.72
N SER A 2 -31.45 10.35 1.32
CA SER A 2 -30.27 9.55 0.92
C SER A 2 -29.81 8.80 2.17
N SER A 3 -29.84 7.47 2.16
CA SER A 3 -29.37 6.65 3.28
C SER A 3 -27.92 7.02 3.59
N GLU A 4 -27.57 7.20 4.86
CA GLU A 4 -26.19 7.45 5.28
C GLU A 4 -25.25 6.36 4.74
N TYR A 5 -24.01 6.73 4.41
CA TYR A 5 -23.01 5.75 4.02
C TYR A 5 -22.75 4.77 5.17
N ARG A 6 -22.60 3.49 4.84
CA ARG A 6 -22.22 2.45 5.80
C ARG A 6 -20.70 2.46 5.99
N CYS A 7 -20.20 3.52 6.63
CA CYS A 7 -18.79 3.71 6.94
C CYS A 7 -18.68 4.44 8.27
N HIS A 8 -17.85 3.94 9.19
CA HIS A 8 -17.65 4.58 10.49
C HIS A 8 -16.74 5.81 10.40
N PHE A 9 -15.83 5.83 9.43
CA PHE A 9 -14.86 6.90 9.25
C PHE A 9 -15.53 8.11 8.61
N ASP A 10 -15.20 9.31 9.07
CA ASP A 10 -15.72 10.56 8.50
C ASP A 10 -15.00 10.94 7.22
N ASN A 11 -13.74 10.53 7.12
CA ASN A 11 -12.90 10.74 5.96
C ASN A 11 -12.24 9.43 5.56
N LEU A 12 -12.23 9.16 4.27
CA LEU A 12 -11.39 8.14 3.66
C LEU A 12 -10.26 8.88 2.95
N LEU A 13 -9.02 8.55 3.32
CA LEU A 13 -7.81 9.09 2.71
C LEU A 13 -7.34 8.11 1.65
N ILE A 14 -7.65 8.39 0.39
CA ILE A 14 -7.21 7.57 -0.74
C ILE A 14 -5.75 7.89 -0.95
N LEU A 15 -4.89 6.87 -0.83
CA LEU A 15 -3.45 7.02 -0.84
C LEU A 15 -2.87 6.10 -1.90
N ASP A 16 -1.93 6.65 -2.65
CA ASP A 16 -1.12 5.93 -3.62
C ASP A 16 0.35 6.35 -3.50
N PHE A 17 1.25 5.40 -3.71
CA PHE A 17 2.69 5.62 -3.75
C PHE A 17 3.29 5.13 -5.08
N GLU A 18 4.11 5.97 -5.70
CA GLU A 18 5.07 5.49 -6.69
C GLU A 18 6.41 5.20 -6.04
N GLY A 19 7.12 4.19 -6.54
CA GLY A 19 8.43 3.79 -6.03
C GLY A 19 9.46 3.54 -7.13
N THR A 20 10.74 3.71 -6.81
CA THR A 20 11.83 3.29 -7.70
C THR A 20 11.69 1.81 -8.04
N CYS A 21 11.91 1.48 -9.30
CA CYS A 21 11.76 0.12 -9.79
C CYS A 21 12.73 -0.20 -10.94
N GLU A 22 12.91 -1.49 -11.17
CA GLU A 22 13.66 -2.02 -12.30
C GLU A 22 12.79 -3.06 -13.01
N LYS A 23 12.89 -3.09 -14.33
CA LYS A 23 12.11 -4.00 -15.16
C LYS A 23 12.53 -5.43 -14.87
N ASP A 24 11.53 -6.29 -14.64
CA ASP A 24 11.73 -7.73 -14.39
C ASP A 24 12.65 -8.06 -13.19
N ASP A 25 12.85 -7.11 -12.26
CA ASP A 25 13.56 -7.35 -11.00
C ASP A 25 12.74 -6.87 -9.77
N HIS A 26 12.14 -7.83 -9.09
CA HIS A 26 11.40 -7.64 -7.85
C HIS A 26 12.25 -7.85 -6.58
N ASP A 27 13.54 -8.15 -6.71
CA ASP A 27 14.52 -8.08 -5.61
C ASP A 27 15.16 -6.68 -5.51
N TYR A 28 14.56 -5.69 -6.18
CA TYR A 28 15.00 -4.32 -6.20
C TYR A 28 14.63 -3.59 -4.89
N PRO A 29 15.56 -2.83 -4.27
CA PRO A 29 15.27 -2.06 -3.07
C PRO A 29 14.51 -0.77 -3.42
N SER A 30 13.21 -0.92 -3.71
CA SER A 30 12.30 0.18 -4.06
C SER A 30 12.20 1.22 -2.94
N GLU A 31 12.30 2.49 -3.31
CA GLU A 31 12.10 3.66 -2.44
C GLU A 31 10.91 4.47 -2.97
N ILE A 32 10.07 5.01 -2.07
CA ILE A 32 8.96 5.89 -2.44
C ILE A 32 9.53 7.15 -3.12
N ILE A 33 8.99 7.51 -4.28
CA ILE A 33 9.37 8.69 -5.09
C ILE A 33 8.21 9.64 -5.37
N GLN A 34 6.96 9.22 -5.14
CA GLN A 34 5.79 10.10 -5.10
C GLN A 34 4.84 9.63 -4.00
N PHE A 35 4.30 10.56 -3.22
CA PHE A 35 3.33 10.32 -2.15
C PHE A 35 2.11 11.21 -2.36
N SER A 36 1.01 10.60 -2.79
CA SER A 36 -0.25 11.30 -3.02
C SER A 36 -1.37 10.84 -2.09
N VAL A 37 -2.24 11.78 -1.72
CA VAL A 37 -3.49 11.52 -1.00
C VAL A 37 -4.62 12.41 -1.52
N CYS A 38 -5.77 11.79 -1.82
CA CYS A 38 -7.06 12.46 -2.02
C CYS A 38 -8.00 12.16 -0.84
N VAL A 39 -8.99 13.04 -0.61
CA VAL A 39 -9.92 12.91 0.52
C VAL A 39 -11.36 12.71 0.05
N LEU A 40 -12.01 11.68 0.55
CA LEU A 40 -13.46 11.47 0.43
C LEU A 40 -14.12 11.69 1.79
N ASN A 41 -14.92 12.74 1.92
CA ASN A 41 -15.75 12.97 3.09
C ASN A 41 -17.02 12.11 2.99
N THR A 42 -17.19 11.20 3.95
CA THR A 42 -18.27 10.19 3.92
C THR A 42 -19.61 10.73 4.40
N ARG A 43 -19.62 11.79 5.21
CA ARG A 43 -20.84 12.45 5.72
C ARG A 43 -21.50 13.26 4.62
N ASP A 44 -20.72 14.11 3.97
CA ASP A 44 -21.17 15.00 2.90
C ASP A 44 -21.19 14.29 1.54
N LYS A 45 -20.57 13.11 1.45
CA LYS A 45 -20.48 12.27 0.24
C LYS A 45 -19.77 12.98 -0.92
N ILE A 46 -18.76 13.79 -0.60
CA ILE A 46 -17.99 14.59 -1.55
C ILE A 46 -16.53 14.17 -1.55
N ILE A 47 -15.96 14.08 -2.76
CA ILE A 47 -14.51 14.07 -2.94
C ILE A 47 -14.05 15.53 -2.77
N ARG A 48 -13.10 15.76 -1.87
CA ARG A 48 -12.59 17.08 -1.51
C ARG A 48 -11.42 17.44 -2.44
N GLU A 49 -11.74 18.07 -3.56
CA GLU A 49 -10.72 18.53 -4.52
C GLU A 49 -9.81 19.63 -3.94
N ASP A 50 -10.28 20.33 -2.90
CA ASP A 50 -9.56 21.39 -2.20
C ASP A 50 -8.58 20.87 -1.12
N VAL A 51 -8.62 19.57 -0.81
CA VAL A 51 -7.78 18.97 0.25
C VAL A 51 -7.10 17.72 -0.31
N SER A 52 -5.82 17.88 -0.63
CA SER A 52 -4.95 16.80 -1.10
C SER A 52 -3.53 16.97 -0.55
N PHE A 53 -2.77 15.87 -0.57
CA PHE A 53 -1.33 15.85 -0.34
C PHE A 53 -0.69 15.28 -1.61
N ASN A 54 0.37 15.91 -2.12
CA ASN A 54 1.11 15.40 -3.29
C ASN A 54 2.54 15.90 -3.20
N GLU A 55 3.46 15.02 -2.87
CA GLU A 55 4.87 15.36 -2.75
C GLU A 55 5.71 14.32 -3.49
N TYR A 56 6.69 14.80 -4.26
CA TYR A 56 7.76 13.95 -4.76
C TYR A 56 8.77 13.71 -3.65
N VAL A 57 9.46 12.56 -3.72
CA VAL A 57 10.39 12.10 -2.71
C VAL A 57 11.72 11.75 -3.37
N ARG A 58 12.82 12.24 -2.79
CA ARG A 58 14.17 11.93 -3.24
C ARG A 58 14.65 10.59 -2.66
N PRO A 59 14.93 9.57 -3.51
CA PRO A 59 15.51 8.31 -3.09
C PRO A 59 16.99 8.47 -2.72
N VAL A 60 17.48 7.63 -1.81
CA VAL A 60 18.85 7.66 -1.27
C VAL A 60 19.64 6.40 -1.65
N ILE A 61 18.99 5.24 -1.72
CA ILE A 61 19.63 3.98 -2.12
C ILE A 61 19.88 3.97 -3.62
N ASN A 62 18.84 4.26 -4.42
CA ASN A 62 18.92 4.37 -5.87
C ASN A 62 18.51 5.78 -6.32
N PRO A 63 19.41 6.78 -6.19
CA PRO A 63 19.08 8.18 -6.50
C PRO A 63 18.83 8.44 -8.00
N LYS A 64 19.23 7.52 -8.88
CA LYS A 64 19.00 7.61 -10.32
C LYS A 64 17.88 6.66 -10.73
N LEU A 65 16.82 7.22 -11.33
CA LEU A 65 15.74 6.45 -11.92
C LEU A 65 16.29 5.60 -13.07
N THR A 66 15.81 4.37 -13.15
CA THR A 66 15.98 3.56 -14.36
C THR A 66 15.10 4.14 -15.46
N ASP A 67 15.48 3.93 -16.73
CA ASP A 67 14.65 4.36 -17.86
C ASP A 67 13.24 3.78 -17.76
N PHE A 68 13.13 2.50 -17.34
CA PHE A 68 11.85 1.85 -17.11
C PHE A 68 11.00 2.55 -16.04
N CYS A 69 11.60 2.95 -14.91
CA CYS A 69 10.88 3.62 -13.83
C CYS A 69 10.40 5.01 -14.26
N ALA A 70 11.25 5.77 -14.97
CA ALA A 70 10.89 7.09 -15.49
C ALA A 70 9.77 6.99 -16.54
N GLU A 71 9.86 6.03 -17.47
CA GLU A 71 8.81 5.77 -18.47
C GLU A 71 7.49 5.31 -17.84
N LEU A 72 7.56 4.43 -16.84
CA LEU A 72 6.39 3.88 -16.17
C LEU A 72 5.64 4.97 -15.41
N THR A 73 6.35 5.72 -14.57
CA THR A 73 5.75 6.72 -13.66
C THR A 73 5.58 8.11 -14.28
N GLY A 74 6.27 8.38 -15.39
CA GLY A 74 6.38 9.71 -16.00
C GLY A 74 7.08 10.74 -15.11
N ILE A 75 7.85 10.30 -14.11
CA ILE A 75 8.59 11.18 -13.22
C ILE A 75 9.98 11.42 -13.81
N ASP A 76 10.30 12.70 -14.04
CA ASP A 76 11.62 13.11 -14.50
C ASP A 76 12.67 13.07 -13.37
N GLN A 77 13.92 12.77 -13.73
CA GLN A 77 15.04 12.74 -12.78
C GLN A 77 15.23 14.07 -12.04
N ASP A 78 15.06 15.21 -12.73
CA ASP A 78 15.21 16.53 -12.13
C ASP A 78 14.15 16.78 -11.03
N THR A 79 12.96 16.18 -11.16
CA THR A 79 11.89 16.28 -10.16
C THR A 79 12.32 15.63 -8.84
N ILE A 80 12.85 14.40 -8.90
CA ILE A 80 13.28 13.71 -7.68
C ILE A 80 14.62 14.23 -7.13
N ASP A 81 15.52 14.75 -7.98
CA ASP A 81 16.80 15.34 -7.53
C ASP A 81 16.55 16.56 -6.63
N ASN A 82 15.50 17.33 -6.94
CA ASN A 82 15.09 18.54 -6.20
C ASN A 82 14.08 18.26 -5.07
N ALA A 83 13.59 17.03 -4.94
CA ALA A 83 12.63 16.65 -3.90
C ALA A 83 13.29 16.52 -2.51
N ARG A 84 12.45 16.48 -1.48
CA ARG A 84 12.87 16.20 -0.09
C ARG A 84 13.00 14.69 0.13
N THR A 85 13.79 14.28 1.12
CA THR A 85 13.91 12.85 1.45
C THR A 85 12.64 12.32 2.11
N PHE A 86 12.44 10.99 2.08
CA PHE A 86 11.23 10.38 2.65
C PHE A 86 10.93 10.80 4.09
N PRO A 87 11.89 10.84 5.05
CA PRO A 87 11.59 11.29 6.42
C PRO A 87 11.06 12.73 6.49
N GLU A 88 11.54 13.62 5.62
CA GLU A 88 11.08 15.01 5.56
C GLU A 88 9.65 15.08 5.00
N VAL A 89 9.38 14.38 3.90
CA VAL A 89 8.04 14.33 3.29
C VAL A 89 7.03 13.65 4.21
N TYR A 90 7.42 12.58 4.91
CA TYR A 90 6.55 11.95 5.90
C TYR A 90 6.21 12.89 7.07
N ASN A 91 7.17 13.70 7.52
CA ASN A 91 6.88 14.73 8.53
C ASN A 91 5.91 15.79 8.01
N GLN A 92 6.00 16.17 6.73
CA GLN A 92 5.06 17.07 6.08
C GLN A 92 3.67 16.44 5.99
N PHE A 93 3.57 15.16 5.64
CA PHE A 93 2.32 14.42 5.65
C PHE A 93 1.69 14.39 7.05
N CYS A 94 2.48 14.12 8.10
CA CYS A 94 1.99 14.18 9.47
C CYS A 94 1.54 15.59 9.90
N ALA A 95 2.20 16.64 9.42
CA ALA A 95 1.79 18.02 9.67
C ALA A 95 0.48 18.36 8.95
N TRP A 96 0.34 17.94 7.69
CA TRP A 96 -0.87 18.08 6.89
C TRP A 96 -2.07 17.36 7.53
N LEU A 97 -1.87 16.15 8.06
CA LEU A 97 -2.92 15.45 8.83
C LEU A 97 -3.42 16.27 10.02
N LYS A 98 -2.51 16.95 10.73
CA LYS A 98 -2.86 17.81 11.88
C LYS A 98 -3.54 19.10 11.46
N GLU A 99 -3.05 19.73 10.39
CA GLU A 99 -3.60 20.97 9.84
C GLU A 99 -5.07 20.81 9.45
N HIS A 100 -5.42 19.66 8.85
CA HIS A 100 -6.77 19.36 8.41
C HIS A 100 -7.63 18.61 9.44
N ASP A 101 -7.18 18.48 10.69
CA ASP A 101 -7.89 17.80 11.78
C ASP A 101 -8.27 16.34 11.46
N PHE A 102 -7.42 15.63 10.72
CA PHE A 102 -7.59 14.20 10.47
C PHE A 102 -7.20 13.40 11.71
N GLN A 103 -8.17 13.25 12.62
CA GLN A 103 -8.01 12.53 13.87
C GLN A 103 -7.92 11.02 13.66
N GLU A 104 -6.90 10.39 14.26
CA GLU A 104 -6.78 8.94 14.30
C GLU A 104 -8.10 8.27 14.73
N LYS A 105 -8.39 7.08 14.17
CA LYS A 105 -9.65 6.33 14.31
C LYS A 105 -10.87 6.95 13.63
N ARG A 106 -10.83 8.23 13.25
CA ARG A 106 -11.92 8.90 12.51
C ARG A 106 -11.69 8.98 11.01
N PHE A 107 -10.49 8.66 10.54
CA PHE A 107 -10.21 8.38 9.14
C PHE A 107 -9.66 6.96 8.94
N ALA A 108 -9.74 6.48 7.70
CA ALA A 108 -9.02 5.29 7.27
C ALA A 108 -8.30 5.57 5.94
N ILE A 109 -7.15 4.94 5.77
CA ILE A 109 -6.43 4.95 4.49
C ILE A 109 -7.08 3.94 3.55
N VAL A 110 -7.19 4.30 2.28
CA VAL A 110 -7.72 3.48 1.20
C VAL A 110 -6.64 3.34 0.14
N CYS A 111 -6.35 2.11 -0.28
CA CYS A 111 -5.42 1.82 -1.37
C CYS A 111 -6.08 0.85 -2.35
N ASP A 112 -5.57 0.78 -3.58
CA ASP A 112 -6.07 -0.14 -4.60
C ASP A 112 -5.89 -1.61 -4.16
N SER A 113 -4.78 -1.90 -3.48
CA SER A 113 -4.27 -3.23 -3.21
C SER A 113 -3.55 -3.28 -1.85
N ARG A 114 -2.73 -4.31 -1.66
CA ARG A 114 -1.87 -4.43 -0.47
C ARG A 114 -0.47 -3.83 -0.70
N GLN A 115 -0.11 -3.47 -1.92
CA GLN A 115 1.28 -3.17 -2.27
C GLN A 115 1.79 -1.91 -1.57
N ASP A 116 0.98 -0.86 -1.50
CA ASP A 116 1.34 0.41 -0.83
C ASP A 116 1.70 0.19 0.63
N MET A 117 0.80 -0.42 1.40
CA MET A 117 0.96 -0.56 2.85
C MET A 117 1.86 -1.74 3.23
N TRP A 118 1.60 -2.94 2.70
CA TRP A 118 2.33 -4.14 3.11
C TRP A 118 3.73 -4.20 2.54
N ARG A 119 3.95 -3.81 1.28
CA ARG A 119 5.27 -3.91 0.64
C ARG A 119 6.01 -2.58 0.74
N LEU A 120 5.55 -1.56 0.03
CA LEU A 120 6.33 -0.36 -0.26
C LEU A 120 6.54 0.50 0.99
N ALA A 121 5.48 0.86 1.70
CA ALA A 121 5.58 1.66 2.92
C ALA A 121 6.32 0.90 4.04
N GLN A 122 5.95 -0.37 4.31
CA GLN A 122 6.68 -1.15 5.31
C GLN A 122 8.18 -1.19 5.01
N TYR A 123 8.55 -1.43 3.74
CA TYR A 123 9.95 -1.48 3.35
C TYR A 123 10.66 -0.13 3.45
N GLN A 124 10.01 0.96 3.01
CA GLN A 124 10.55 2.32 3.15
C GLN A 124 10.89 2.65 4.62
N PHE A 125 10.00 2.33 5.56
CA PHE A 125 10.28 2.54 6.98
C PHE A 125 11.45 1.68 7.49
N LEU A 126 11.62 0.46 6.98
CA LEU A 126 12.78 -0.39 7.30
C LEU A 126 14.09 0.22 6.76
N LEU A 127 14.10 0.74 5.53
CA LEU A 127 15.26 1.45 4.96
C LEU A 127 15.67 2.63 5.83
N ASN A 128 14.70 3.37 6.38
CA ASN A 128 14.94 4.49 7.29
C ASN A 128 15.19 4.06 8.74
N LYS A 129 15.16 2.76 9.06
CA LYS A 129 15.29 2.21 10.43
C LYS A 129 14.27 2.81 11.40
N GLN A 130 13.06 3.05 10.91
CA GLN A 130 11.96 3.66 11.66
C GLN A 130 10.83 2.65 11.94
N PRO A 131 10.12 2.77 13.07
CA PRO A 131 8.96 1.94 13.35
C PRO A 131 7.85 2.19 12.33
N PHE A 132 7.21 1.12 11.84
CA PHE A 132 6.10 1.26 10.91
C PHE A 132 4.86 1.87 11.61
N PRO A 133 4.34 3.01 11.13
CA PRO A 133 3.39 3.81 11.89
C PRO A 133 2.01 3.15 11.94
N THR A 134 1.31 3.40 13.05
CA THR A 134 -0.03 2.85 13.29
C THR A 134 -1.01 3.11 12.15
N ILE A 135 -1.00 4.32 11.56
CA ILE A 135 -1.93 4.68 10.49
C ILE A 135 -1.78 3.81 9.23
N PHE A 136 -0.60 3.25 8.96
CA PHE A 136 -0.33 2.41 7.78
C PHE A 136 -0.47 0.90 8.03
N ARG A 137 -0.75 0.49 9.28
CA ARG A 137 -0.84 -0.93 9.66
C ARG A 137 -2.22 -1.54 9.42
N GLN A 138 -3.19 -0.73 9.00
CA GLN A 138 -4.54 -1.15 8.69
C GLN A 138 -5.16 -0.21 7.64
N TRP A 139 -5.80 -0.76 6.63
CA TRP A 139 -6.34 0.02 5.52
C TRP A 139 -7.57 -0.64 4.89
N VAL A 140 -8.21 0.12 4.01
CA VAL A 140 -9.25 -0.33 3.11
C VAL A 140 -8.57 -0.72 1.79
N ASN A 141 -8.52 -2.01 1.48
CA ASN A 141 -8.04 -2.54 0.21
C ASN A 141 -9.21 -2.66 -0.78
N LEU A 142 -9.21 -1.85 -1.84
CA LEU A 142 -10.27 -1.81 -2.85
C LEU A 142 -10.32 -3.09 -3.70
N SER A 143 -9.21 -3.79 -3.92
CA SER A 143 -9.19 -5.08 -4.64
C SER A 143 -10.09 -6.14 -3.99
N LEU A 144 -10.35 -6.04 -2.68
CA LEU A 144 -11.23 -6.97 -1.98
C LEU A 144 -12.70 -6.65 -2.26
N TYR A 145 -13.05 -5.35 -2.31
CA TYR A 145 -14.38 -4.89 -2.71
C TYR A 145 -14.65 -5.17 -4.18
N TYR A 146 -13.72 -4.81 -5.07
CA TYR A 146 -13.81 -5.13 -6.49
C TYR A 146 -14.07 -6.61 -6.73
N ARG A 147 -13.28 -7.50 -6.12
CA ARG A 147 -13.48 -8.96 -6.26
C ARG A 147 -14.82 -9.43 -5.70
N GLN A 148 -15.35 -8.77 -4.66
CA GLN A 148 -16.67 -9.09 -4.13
C GLN A 148 -17.76 -8.67 -5.10
N ASP A 149 -17.71 -7.43 -5.60
CA ASP A 149 -18.68 -6.89 -6.56
C ASP A 149 -18.67 -7.70 -7.87
N LEU A 150 -17.50 -8.06 -8.38
CA LEU A 150 -17.36 -8.90 -9.57
C LEU A 150 -18.04 -10.27 -9.39
N ARG A 151 -17.86 -10.90 -8.22
CA ARG A 151 -18.54 -12.17 -7.87
C ARG A 151 -20.06 -12.00 -7.77
N MET A 152 -20.52 -10.92 -7.15
CA MET A 152 -21.96 -10.64 -7.02
C MET A 152 -22.61 -10.36 -8.37
N ALA A 153 -21.88 -9.70 -9.27
CA ALA A 153 -22.31 -9.45 -10.65
C ALA A 153 -22.17 -10.68 -11.57
N GLN A 154 -21.59 -11.79 -11.09
CA GLN A 154 -21.29 -13.00 -11.87
C GLN A 154 -20.49 -12.73 -13.16
N GLN A 155 -19.63 -11.71 -13.13
CA GLN A 155 -18.78 -11.36 -14.26
C GLN A 155 -17.43 -12.08 -14.18
N GLN A 156 -16.84 -12.36 -15.33
CA GLN A 156 -15.48 -12.88 -15.39
C GLN A 156 -14.48 -11.73 -15.28
N ASP A 157 -13.37 -12.03 -14.63
CA ASP A 157 -12.24 -11.12 -14.50
C ASP A 157 -11.47 -11.06 -15.83
N ALA A 158 -10.97 -9.88 -16.20
CA ALA A 158 -10.18 -9.71 -17.41
C ALA A 158 -8.71 -10.04 -17.12
N ALA A 159 -8.27 -11.23 -17.54
CA ALA A 159 -6.87 -11.60 -17.43
C ALA A 159 -5.97 -10.62 -18.19
N HIS A 160 -4.76 -10.36 -17.68
CA HIS A 160 -3.71 -9.52 -18.28
C HIS A 160 -3.91 -7.99 -18.20
N GLN A 161 -4.96 -7.49 -17.54
CA GLN A 161 -5.11 -6.06 -17.22
C GLN A 161 -4.66 -5.74 -15.80
N SER A 162 -4.18 -4.52 -15.59
CA SER A 162 -3.92 -3.96 -14.25
C SER A 162 -5.20 -3.92 -13.41
N LEU A 163 -5.08 -3.75 -12.09
CA LEU A 163 -6.26 -3.64 -11.23
C LEU A 163 -7.08 -2.37 -11.54
N ILE A 164 -6.39 -1.26 -11.83
CA ILE A 164 -7.02 0.02 -12.17
C ILE A 164 -7.84 -0.08 -13.46
N GLU A 165 -7.28 -0.65 -14.54
CA GLU A 165 -8.02 -0.86 -15.80
C GLU A 165 -9.26 -1.73 -15.60
N ARG A 166 -9.13 -2.79 -14.79
CA ARG A 166 -10.26 -3.68 -14.47
C ARG A 166 -11.34 -3.00 -13.65
N MET A 167 -10.97 -2.20 -12.65
CA MET A 167 -11.93 -1.41 -11.87
C MET A 167 -12.60 -0.34 -12.74
N SER A 168 -11.84 0.30 -13.63
CA SER A 168 -12.34 1.32 -14.57
C SER A 168 -13.43 0.72 -15.47
N ALA A 169 -13.15 -0.42 -16.10
CA ALA A 169 -14.10 -1.12 -16.95
C ALA A 169 -15.34 -1.59 -16.17
N PHE A 170 -15.16 -2.17 -14.98
CA PHE A 170 -16.25 -2.73 -14.19
C PHE A 170 -17.19 -1.66 -13.61
N TYR A 171 -16.64 -0.59 -13.04
CA TYR A 171 -17.44 0.49 -12.46
C TYR A 171 -17.89 1.52 -13.50
N ASN A 172 -17.42 1.41 -14.75
CA ASN A 172 -17.63 2.38 -15.81
C ASN A 172 -17.23 3.79 -15.37
N ILE A 173 -15.99 3.91 -14.88
CA ILE A 173 -15.35 5.16 -14.43
C ILE A 173 -14.03 5.26 -15.18
N PRO A 174 -13.82 6.27 -16.04
CA PRO A 174 -12.55 6.40 -16.74
C PRO A 174 -11.42 6.70 -15.74
N ASN A 175 -10.26 6.08 -15.94
CA ASN A 175 -9.02 6.57 -15.34
C ASN A 175 -8.56 7.77 -16.18
N GLU A 176 -8.62 8.96 -15.60
CA GLU A 176 -8.26 10.22 -16.26
C GLU A 176 -6.87 10.64 -15.78
N GLY A 177 -6.07 11.20 -16.68
CA GLY A 177 -4.68 11.53 -16.39
C GLY A 177 -3.73 10.45 -16.86
N GLN A 178 -2.56 10.37 -16.22
CA GLN A 178 -1.50 9.44 -16.54
C GLN A 178 -1.53 8.25 -15.58
N ALA A 179 -1.57 7.03 -16.11
CA ALA A 179 -1.39 5.84 -15.30
C ALA A 179 -0.02 5.87 -14.60
N HIS A 180 0.06 5.36 -13.37
CA HIS A 180 1.27 5.38 -12.54
C HIS A 180 1.77 6.80 -12.19
N ASN A 181 0.85 7.76 -12.19
CA ASN A 181 1.01 9.00 -11.44
C ASN A 181 0.16 8.90 -10.18
N ALA A 182 0.78 8.97 -9.00
CA ALA A 182 0.09 8.69 -7.75
C ALA A 182 -1.14 9.60 -7.50
N MET A 183 -1.12 10.84 -8.00
CA MET A 183 -2.26 11.76 -7.79
C MET A 183 -3.43 11.43 -8.73
N ASP A 184 -3.15 11.11 -9.99
CA ASP A 184 -4.18 10.69 -10.94
C ASP A 184 -4.83 9.37 -10.49
N ASP A 185 -4.02 8.41 -10.02
CA ASP A 185 -4.50 7.16 -9.47
C ASP A 185 -5.32 7.39 -8.19
N CYS A 186 -4.90 8.27 -7.28
CA CYS A 186 -5.72 8.68 -6.12
C CYS A 186 -7.09 9.27 -6.54
N SER A 187 -7.12 10.13 -7.55
CA SER A 187 -8.36 10.74 -8.06
C SER A 187 -9.32 9.68 -8.61
N PHE A 188 -8.81 8.75 -9.41
CA PHE A 188 -9.57 7.61 -9.92
C PHE A 188 -10.10 6.72 -8.79
N LEU A 189 -9.23 6.33 -7.85
CA LEU A 189 -9.59 5.46 -6.73
C LEU A 189 -10.59 6.13 -5.77
N ALA A 190 -10.58 7.46 -5.64
CA ALA A 190 -11.61 8.21 -4.90
C ALA A 190 -12.99 8.09 -5.57
N LYS A 191 -13.06 8.18 -6.91
CA LYS A 191 -14.31 7.97 -7.67
C LYS A 191 -14.82 6.53 -7.51
N VAL A 192 -13.92 5.53 -7.57
CA VAL A 192 -14.26 4.11 -7.35
C VAL A 192 -14.77 3.88 -5.92
N THR A 193 -14.06 4.40 -4.91
CA THR A 193 -14.45 4.29 -3.49
C THR A 193 -15.83 4.88 -3.26
N LYS A 194 -16.08 6.07 -3.82
CA LYS A 194 -17.39 6.72 -3.76
C LYS A 194 -18.47 5.87 -4.43
N ARG A 195 -18.21 5.28 -5.61
CA ARG A 195 -19.16 4.38 -6.28
C ARG A 195 -19.50 3.15 -5.44
N ILE A 196 -18.52 2.54 -4.78
CA ILE A 196 -18.75 1.40 -3.87
C ILE A 196 -19.69 1.81 -2.73
N LEU A 197 -19.46 2.98 -2.12
CA LEU A 197 -20.33 3.54 -1.07
C LEU A 197 -21.74 3.89 -1.59
N ASP A 198 -21.84 4.47 -2.78
CA ASP A 198 -23.11 4.81 -3.44
C ASP A 198 -23.96 3.55 -3.74
N ASN A 199 -23.32 2.40 -3.97
CA ASN A 199 -24.00 1.12 -4.12
C ASN A 199 -24.53 0.54 -2.79
N GLY A 200 -24.32 1.22 -1.66
CA GLY A 200 -24.76 0.80 -0.32
C GLY A 200 -23.83 -0.23 0.34
N THR A 201 -22.64 -0.46 -0.22
CA THR A 201 -21.63 -1.36 0.36
C THR A 201 -21.09 -0.79 1.66
N SER A 202 -20.92 -1.65 2.66
CA SER A 202 -20.28 -1.30 3.93
C SER A 202 -18.77 -1.21 3.75
N VAL A 203 -18.22 0.00 3.84
CA VAL A 203 -16.77 0.25 3.74
C VAL A 203 -16.16 0.35 5.12
N ASN A 204 -15.24 -0.55 5.41
CA ASN A 204 -14.46 -0.59 6.66
C ASN A 204 -13.06 -1.14 6.34
N ILE A 205 -12.14 -1.01 7.30
CA ILE A 205 -10.83 -1.64 7.21
C ILE A 205 -11.01 -3.14 7.00
N ASN A 206 -10.44 -3.64 5.90
CA ASN A 206 -10.59 -5.01 5.44
C ASN A 206 -9.24 -5.72 5.25
N GLU A 207 -8.12 -5.03 5.52
CA GLU A 207 -6.79 -5.60 5.57
C GLU A 207 -5.94 -4.92 6.66
N SER A 208 -5.09 -5.71 7.30
CA SER A 208 -4.22 -5.26 8.39
C SER A 208 -2.94 -6.09 8.40
N LEU A 209 -1.98 -5.66 9.23
CA LEU A 209 -0.70 -6.33 9.41
C LEU A 209 -0.61 -7.09 10.74
N LYS A 210 0.11 -8.20 10.73
CA LYS A 210 0.48 -8.95 11.94
C LYS A 210 1.91 -9.47 11.86
N CYS A 211 2.53 -9.66 13.01
CA CYS A 211 3.92 -10.15 13.08
C CYS A 211 4.06 -11.65 12.93
N ILE A 212 2.99 -12.42 13.16
CA ILE A 212 3.03 -13.88 13.03
C ILE A 212 1.81 -14.38 12.24
N ALA A 213 2.05 -15.27 11.28
CA ALA A 213 1.02 -16.00 10.55
C ALA A 213 1.37 -17.48 10.48
N GLY A 214 0.37 -18.35 10.68
CA GLY A 214 0.53 -19.80 10.56
C GLY A 214 0.97 -20.24 9.16
N SER A 215 0.58 -19.52 8.11
CA SER A 215 1.03 -19.76 6.73
C SER A 215 2.55 -19.67 6.57
N ARG A 216 3.23 -18.83 7.37
CA ARG A 216 4.69 -18.69 7.33
C ARG A 216 5.44 -19.81 8.07
N ASN A 217 4.73 -20.67 8.81
CA ASN A 217 5.32 -21.86 9.43
C ASN A 217 5.46 -23.03 8.45
N VAL A 218 4.93 -22.91 7.24
CA VAL A 218 5.00 -23.93 6.20
C VAL A 218 6.02 -23.46 5.16
N PRO A 219 7.24 -24.05 5.12
CA PRO A 219 8.24 -23.72 4.12
C PRO A 219 7.71 -23.96 2.70
N PHE A 220 8.25 -23.21 1.75
CA PHE A 220 8.01 -23.41 0.34
C PHE A 220 9.32 -23.44 -0.44
N ASN A 221 9.28 -24.07 -1.62
CA ASN A 221 10.38 -24.03 -2.57
C ASN A 221 10.41 -22.66 -3.25
N VAL A 222 11.52 -21.94 -3.11
CA VAL A 222 11.73 -20.65 -3.79
C VAL A 222 11.84 -20.92 -5.29
N ASP A 223 11.00 -20.25 -6.07
CA ASP A 223 11.06 -20.28 -7.52
C ASP A 223 12.39 -19.68 -7.99
N PRO A 224 13.24 -20.39 -8.77
CA PRO A 224 14.49 -19.83 -9.27
C PRO A 224 14.33 -18.54 -10.09
N GLY A 225 13.15 -18.33 -10.70
CA GLY A 225 12.79 -17.13 -11.45
C GLY A 225 11.98 -16.11 -10.65
N TRP A 226 11.98 -16.19 -9.30
CA TRP A 226 11.10 -15.35 -8.48
C TRP A 226 11.29 -13.85 -8.70
N LYS A 227 12.51 -13.40 -9.02
CA LYS A 227 12.82 -11.97 -9.23
C LYS A 227 12.04 -11.37 -10.39
N SER A 228 11.81 -12.11 -11.47
CA SER A 228 11.09 -11.62 -12.66
C SER A 228 9.62 -12.01 -12.70
N ASN A 229 9.10 -12.65 -11.65
CA ASN A 229 7.70 -13.06 -11.57
C ASN A 229 7.03 -12.44 -10.34
N PHE A 230 6.09 -11.52 -10.57
CA PHE A 230 5.44 -10.76 -9.50
C PHE A 230 4.76 -11.63 -8.42
N ALA A 231 4.14 -12.75 -8.81
CA ALA A 231 3.47 -13.63 -7.84
C ALA A 231 4.49 -14.40 -6.99
N SER A 232 5.53 -14.95 -7.63
CA SER A 232 6.63 -15.62 -6.94
C SER A 232 7.40 -14.65 -6.05
N SER A 233 7.66 -13.42 -6.50
CA SER A 233 8.31 -12.39 -5.68
C SER A 233 7.49 -12.00 -4.48
N CYS A 234 6.17 -11.78 -4.65
CA CYS A 234 5.29 -11.51 -3.52
C CYS A 234 5.36 -12.60 -2.45
N LYS A 235 5.49 -13.87 -2.85
CA LYS A 235 5.61 -14.99 -1.91
C LYS A 235 6.94 -14.97 -1.13
N VAL A 236 8.04 -14.66 -1.81
CA VAL A 236 9.37 -14.51 -1.20
C VAL A 236 9.40 -13.29 -0.26
N LEU A 237 8.93 -12.14 -0.71
CA LEU A 237 8.90 -10.90 0.07
C LEU A 237 7.96 -11.00 1.28
N GLU A 238 6.86 -11.76 1.21
CA GLU A 238 5.98 -12.01 2.36
C GLU A 238 6.68 -12.79 3.49
N ALA A 239 7.65 -13.64 3.14
CA ALA A 239 8.49 -14.33 4.10
C ALA A 239 9.60 -13.42 4.68
N ILE A 240 10.20 -12.56 3.84
CA ILE A 240 11.29 -11.64 4.20
C ILE A 240 10.80 -10.46 5.06
N LEU A 241 9.62 -9.92 4.78
CA LEU A 241 9.10 -8.76 5.48
C LEU A 241 8.60 -9.13 6.90
N PRO A 242 8.95 -8.36 7.95
CA PRO A 242 8.59 -8.67 9.33
C PRO A 242 7.09 -8.81 9.59
N LEU A 243 6.28 -7.90 9.04
CA LEU A 243 4.83 -7.94 9.13
C LEU A 243 4.22 -8.47 7.84
N VAL A 244 3.22 -9.33 8.00
CA VAL A 244 2.47 -9.96 6.91
C VAL A 244 1.04 -9.42 6.88
N SER A 245 0.55 -9.18 5.66
CA SER A 245 -0.82 -8.74 5.44
C SER A 245 -1.82 -9.88 5.63
N PHE A 246 -2.99 -9.56 6.15
CA PHE A 246 -4.09 -10.51 6.25
C PHE A 246 -5.43 -9.78 6.20
N ARG A 247 -6.43 -10.48 5.64
CA ARG A 247 -7.78 -9.93 5.50
C ARG A 247 -8.48 -9.83 6.84
N MET A 248 -9.05 -8.67 7.10
CA MET A 248 -9.95 -8.39 8.21
C MET A 248 -11.40 -8.59 7.77
N ARG A 249 -12.20 -9.23 8.63
CA ARG A 249 -13.66 -9.36 8.41
C ARG A 249 -14.45 -8.43 9.33
N ASP A 250 -14.09 -8.41 10.60
CA ASP A 250 -14.81 -7.68 11.65
C ASP A 250 -13.87 -6.67 12.32
N TYR A 251 -13.56 -5.57 11.63
CA TYR A 251 -12.73 -4.51 12.19
C TYR A 251 -13.54 -3.58 13.11
N ASN A 252 -13.09 -3.46 14.36
CA ASN A 252 -13.57 -2.51 15.34
C ASN A 252 -12.39 -1.63 15.81
N TYR A 253 -12.47 -0.32 15.54
CA TYR A 253 -11.40 0.62 15.83
C TYR A 253 -11.05 0.73 17.33
N GLU A 254 -12.00 0.50 18.24
CA GLU A 254 -11.74 0.55 19.69
C GLU A 254 -10.82 -0.61 20.13
N VAL A 255 -11.01 -1.77 19.50
CA VAL A 255 -10.28 -2.99 19.85
C VAL A 255 -9.00 -3.11 19.04
N ASN A 256 -9.05 -2.77 17.75
CA ASN A 256 -8.05 -3.14 16.76
C ASN A 256 -7.06 -2.03 16.41
N TYR A 257 -7.45 -0.75 16.49
CA TYR A 257 -6.59 0.34 16.05
C TYR A 257 -5.28 0.37 16.83
N GLY A 258 -4.16 0.43 16.10
CA GLY A 258 -2.83 0.49 16.69
C GLY A 258 -2.36 -0.78 17.40
N LYS A 259 -2.99 -1.94 17.17
CA LYS A 259 -2.54 -3.21 17.75
C LYS A 259 -2.18 -4.22 16.67
N CYS A 260 -1.14 -5.01 16.91
CA CYS A 260 -0.88 -6.18 16.09
C CYS A 260 -1.95 -7.24 16.33
N HIS A 261 -2.52 -7.79 15.26
CA HIS A 261 -3.60 -8.80 15.35
C HIS A 261 -3.12 -10.23 15.65
N TYR A 262 -1.87 -10.39 16.06
CA TYR A 262 -1.36 -11.64 16.61
C TYR A 262 -0.97 -11.48 18.08
N CYS A 263 -0.04 -10.56 18.38
CA CYS A 263 0.47 -10.40 19.74
C CYS A 263 -0.26 -9.31 20.55
N PHE A 264 -1.26 -8.63 19.96
CA PHE A 264 -2.08 -7.57 20.57
C PHE A 264 -1.30 -6.36 21.14
N SER A 265 0.00 -6.26 20.82
CA SER A 265 0.87 -5.19 21.28
C SER A 265 0.89 -4.02 20.30
N PRO A 266 0.84 -2.77 20.78
CA PRO A 266 1.05 -1.59 19.95
C PRO A 266 2.51 -1.44 19.49
N GLU A 267 3.46 -1.90 20.30
CA GLU A 267 4.91 -1.87 20.04
C GLU A 267 5.36 -2.81 18.91
N CYS A 268 4.44 -3.57 18.34
CA CYS A 268 4.72 -4.47 17.24
C CYS A 268 4.80 -3.70 15.90
N THR A 269 5.86 -2.92 15.72
CA THR A 269 6.06 -1.95 14.63
C THR A 269 6.81 -2.51 13.43
N GLY A 270 7.15 -3.80 13.42
CA GLY A 270 7.86 -4.44 12.31
C GLY A 270 9.38 -4.29 12.34
N LEU A 271 9.97 -3.56 13.30
CA LEU A 271 11.44 -3.47 13.44
C LEU A 271 12.10 -4.82 13.77
N GLU A 272 11.36 -5.73 14.42
CA GLU A 272 11.82 -7.07 14.75
C GLU A 272 11.07 -8.13 13.94
N HIS A 273 11.81 -8.99 13.24
CA HIS A 273 11.23 -10.10 12.48
C HIS A 273 10.96 -11.33 13.36
N LYS A 274 9.69 -11.53 13.74
CA LYS A 274 9.28 -12.63 14.65
C LYS A 274 9.20 -14.04 14.02
N GLN A 275 9.32 -14.16 12.70
CA GLN A 275 9.36 -15.44 11.98
C GLN A 275 10.50 -15.49 10.95
N TYR A 276 11.74 -15.22 11.38
CA TYR A 276 12.88 -15.05 10.47
C TYR A 276 13.02 -16.21 9.46
N PRO A 277 13.03 -15.95 8.14
CA PRO A 277 12.84 -16.99 7.13
C PRO A 277 14.16 -17.64 6.68
N ASN A 278 14.88 -18.32 7.58
CA ASN A 278 16.15 -19.02 7.24
C ASN A 278 16.01 -19.88 5.98
N TYR A 279 14.90 -20.64 5.88
CA TYR A 279 14.66 -21.53 4.75
C TYR A 279 14.58 -20.81 3.40
N VAL A 280 14.18 -19.53 3.35
CA VAL A 280 14.18 -18.75 2.11
C VAL A 280 15.60 -18.37 1.75
N TYR A 281 16.34 -17.80 2.70
CA TYR A 281 17.71 -17.34 2.47
C TYR A 281 18.67 -18.47 2.06
N GLU A 282 18.52 -19.66 2.64
CA GLU A 282 19.31 -20.86 2.27
C GLU A 282 19.06 -21.34 0.83
N GLN A 283 17.92 -20.99 0.24
CA GLN A 283 17.55 -21.38 -1.13
C GLN A 283 17.94 -20.33 -2.19
N LEU A 284 18.30 -19.11 -1.78
CA LEU A 284 18.66 -18.06 -2.73
C LEU A 284 20.05 -18.32 -3.32
N LYS A 285 20.17 -18.26 -4.65
CA LYS A 285 21.47 -18.39 -5.34
C LYS A 285 22.44 -17.29 -4.95
N GLU A 286 21.90 -16.09 -4.73
CA GLU A 286 22.61 -14.89 -4.33
C GLU A 286 21.81 -14.22 -3.21
N PRO A 287 22.45 -13.51 -2.26
CA PRO A 287 21.74 -12.74 -1.25
C PRO A 287 20.70 -11.80 -1.89
N SER A 288 19.53 -11.70 -1.27
CA SER A 288 18.49 -10.77 -1.73
C SER A 288 18.96 -9.33 -1.52
N VAL A 289 19.06 -8.55 -2.59
CA VAL A 289 19.47 -7.13 -2.51
C VAL A 289 18.46 -6.35 -1.68
N PHE A 290 17.17 -6.60 -1.90
CA PHE A 290 16.08 -6.05 -1.09
C PHE A 290 16.30 -6.31 0.40
N ALA A 291 16.57 -7.56 0.79
CA ALA A 291 16.71 -7.93 2.20
C ALA A 291 18.02 -7.40 2.83
N VAL A 292 19.14 -7.46 2.09
CA VAL A 292 20.44 -6.97 2.56
C VAL A 292 20.39 -5.46 2.79
N THR A 293 19.86 -4.68 1.83
CA THR A 293 19.81 -3.22 1.93
C THR A 293 19.02 -2.75 3.15
N ALA A 294 17.92 -3.43 3.50
CA ALA A 294 17.12 -3.12 4.68
C ALA A 294 17.61 -3.79 5.98
N GLY A 295 18.71 -4.53 5.96
CA GLY A 295 19.24 -5.24 7.14
C GLY A 295 18.34 -6.38 7.63
N LEU A 296 17.58 -7.01 6.73
CA LEU A 296 16.68 -8.13 7.02
C LEU A 296 17.34 -9.50 6.90
N MET A 297 18.59 -9.55 6.43
CA MET A 297 19.44 -10.73 6.50
C MET A 297 20.42 -10.57 7.68
N LYS A 298 20.45 -11.57 8.57
CA LYS A 298 21.45 -11.72 9.63
C LYS A 298 22.77 -12.15 8.99
N GLU A 299 23.85 -11.54 9.46
CA GLU A 299 25.23 -11.95 9.16
C GLU A 299 25.54 -13.36 9.65
#